data_AF-A0A9X0KA45-F1
#
_entry.id   AF-A0A9X0KA45-F1
#
_cell.length_a   1.000
_cell.length_b   1.000
_cell.length_c   1.000
_cell.angle_alpha   90.00
_cell.angle_beta   90.00
_cell.angle_gamma   90.00
#
_symmetry.space_group_name_H-M   'P 1'
#
loop_
_entity.id
_entity.type
_entity.pdbx_description
1 polymer ?
#
loop_
_entity_poly.entity_id
_entity_poly.type
_entity_poly.pdbx_seq_one_letter_code
_entity_poly.pdbx_strand_id
1 'polypeptide(L)'
;MRPGEQLTLQIDNEMEYGYFLTDGEDSVLLHRSEMTEDIGDRDEVEVYLYVDHEERLAATMKIPKINAHTYDWVEVVDVVEDMGAFVDIGLSKDALVATEHLPPFEEAWPKKGDKLYCMLKVTSYGRMFAKPATEDVISELFTEAPETLMNKEITGTIYRLIATGSFMLTDTGVRGFIHRTERKEEPRLGSTVTGRVIAVKEDGTVNVSLLPRKQDALSVDAEEILTYMRTRNGAMPYGDKSDPEDIRERFQMSKAAFKRALGHLMKNDLVYQKEGWTYEKK
;
A
#
# COMPACT_ATOMS: atom_id res chain seq x y z
N MET A 1 -8.05 21.24 -31.15
CA MET A 1 -7.80 20.72 -29.76
C MET A 1 -8.34 19.31 -29.51
N ARG A 2 -7.75 18.48 -28.61
CA ARG A 2 -8.26 17.13 -28.26
C ARG A 2 -8.16 16.79 -26.75
N PRO A 3 -9.02 15.88 -26.22
CA PRO A 3 -8.89 15.40 -24.85
C PRO A 3 -7.55 14.71 -24.61
N GLY A 4 -6.95 14.94 -23.43
CA GLY A 4 -5.66 14.38 -23.05
C GLY A 4 -4.46 15.26 -23.39
N GLU A 5 -4.66 16.37 -24.10
CA GLU A 5 -3.61 17.32 -24.44
C GLU A 5 -3.39 18.33 -23.32
N GLN A 6 -2.13 18.67 -23.07
CA GLN A 6 -1.71 19.79 -22.24
C GLN A 6 -1.25 20.90 -23.18
N LEU A 7 -1.93 22.05 -23.14
CA LEU A 7 -1.72 23.17 -24.06
C LEU A 7 -1.63 24.47 -23.30
N THR A 8 -0.89 25.43 -23.84
CA THR A 8 -0.99 26.84 -23.46
C THR A 8 -1.97 27.51 -24.43
N LEU A 9 -3.07 28.03 -23.91
CA LEU A 9 -4.16 28.63 -24.70
C LEU A 9 -4.35 30.10 -24.34
N GLN A 10 -4.73 30.91 -25.32
CA GLN A 10 -5.01 32.33 -25.13
C GLN A 10 -6.37 32.52 -24.46
N ILE A 11 -6.48 33.52 -23.59
CA ILE A 11 -7.75 33.91 -22.97
C ILE A 11 -8.52 34.79 -23.97
N ASP A 12 -9.67 34.31 -24.45
CA ASP A 12 -10.50 35.02 -25.43
C ASP A 12 -11.51 35.94 -24.75
N ASN A 13 -12.33 35.38 -23.85
CA ASN A 13 -13.31 36.16 -23.10
C ASN A 13 -13.62 35.57 -21.72
N GLU A 14 -13.91 36.47 -20.77
CA GLU A 14 -14.39 36.13 -19.44
C GLU A 14 -15.92 36.06 -19.41
N MET A 15 -16.45 35.06 -18.69
CA MET A 15 -17.83 34.92 -18.30
C MET A 15 -17.94 34.78 -16.77
N GLU A 16 -19.14 34.94 -16.21
CA GLU A 16 -19.36 34.79 -14.77
C GLU A 16 -18.90 33.41 -14.24
N TYR A 17 -19.08 32.35 -15.03
CA TYR A 17 -18.77 30.97 -14.65
C TYR A 17 -17.37 30.48 -15.06
N GLY A 18 -16.60 31.25 -15.83
CA GLY A 18 -15.29 30.81 -16.32
C GLY A 18 -14.74 31.63 -17.48
N TYR A 19 -13.65 31.15 -18.06
CA TYR A 19 -12.97 31.78 -19.19
C TYR A 19 -13.07 30.88 -20.42
N PHE A 20 -13.29 31.48 -21.59
CA PHE A 20 -13.09 30.78 -22.85
C PHE A 20 -11.64 30.91 -23.29
N LEU A 21 -11.03 29.78 -23.62
CA LEU A 21 -9.64 29.68 -24.06
C LEU A 21 -9.57 29.21 -25.51
N THR A 22 -8.64 29.75 -26.29
CA THR A 22 -8.55 29.48 -27.74
C THR A 22 -7.11 29.21 -28.20
N ASP A 23 -6.97 28.42 -29.26
CA ASP A 23 -5.74 28.26 -30.06
C ASP A 23 -5.78 29.12 -31.35
N GLY A 24 -6.80 29.96 -31.49
CA GLY A 24 -7.07 30.78 -32.67
C GLY A 24 -8.06 30.16 -33.66
N GLU A 25 -8.36 28.86 -33.55
CA GLU A 25 -9.34 28.18 -34.40
C GLU A 25 -10.51 27.62 -33.58
N ASP A 26 -10.21 26.86 -32.52
CA ASP A 26 -11.19 26.26 -31.62
C ASP A 26 -11.27 27.04 -30.29
N SER A 27 -12.36 26.85 -29.54
CA SER A 27 -12.52 27.43 -28.19
C SER A 27 -13.04 26.40 -27.18
N VAL A 28 -12.54 26.45 -25.95
CA VAL A 28 -12.90 25.55 -24.84
C VAL A 28 -13.14 26.34 -23.56
N LEU A 29 -14.04 25.85 -22.71
CA LEU A 29 -14.35 26.48 -21.43
C LEU A 29 -13.42 26.01 -20.32
N LEU A 30 -12.78 26.94 -19.61
CA LEU A 30 -12.17 26.75 -18.30
C LEU A 30 -13.13 27.26 -17.23
N HIS A 31 -13.86 26.34 -16.59
CA HIS A 31 -14.79 26.68 -15.51
C HIS A 31 -14.03 27.13 -14.25
N ARG A 32 -14.58 28.07 -13.47
CA ARG A 32 -13.92 28.58 -12.25
C ARG A 32 -13.55 27.50 -11.23
N SER A 33 -14.30 26.39 -11.17
CA SER A 33 -13.99 25.24 -10.28
C SER A 33 -12.78 24.41 -10.70
N GLU A 34 -12.30 24.62 -11.93
CA GLU A 34 -11.16 23.94 -12.53
C GLU A 34 -9.91 24.83 -12.59
N MET A 35 -10.01 26.06 -12.07
CA MET A 35 -8.89 26.95 -11.89
C MET A 35 -8.12 26.61 -10.61
N THR A 36 -6.80 26.71 -10.66
CA THR A 36 -5.92 26.54 -9.48
C THR A 36 -5.49 27.88 -8.90
N GLU A 37 -5.64 28.96 -9.65
CA GLU A 37 -5.31 30.34 -9.31
C GLU A 37 -6.13 31.31 -10.18
N ASP A 38 -6.13 32.60 -9.85
CA ASP A 38 -6.79 33.63 -10.66
C ASP A 38 -5.93 34.01 -11.88
N ILE A 39 -6.58 34.23 -13.02
CA ILE A 39 -5.93 34.43 -14.33
C ILE A 39 -6.44 35.67 -15.09
N GLY A 40 -7.26 36.53 -14.47
CA GLY A 40 -7.91 37.66 -15.16
C GLY A 40 -6.95 38.66 -15.82
N ASP A 41 -5.70 38.75 -15.34
CA ASP A 41 -4.67 39.64 -15.88
C ASP A 41 -3.68 38.93 -16.85
N ARG A 42 -3.94 37.67 -17.22
CA ARG A 42 -3.06 36.90 -18.12
C ARG A 42 -3.55 36.95 -19.56
N ASP A 43 -2.62 36.82 -20.50
CA ASP A 43 -2.95 36.68 -21.93
C ASP A 43 -3.13 35.20 -22.32
N GLU A 44 -2.43 34.29 -21.63
CA GLU A 44 -2.46 32.85 -21.89
C GLU A 44 -2.35 32.04 -20.59
N VAL A 45 -2.82 30.79 -20.65
CA VAL A 45 -2.83 29.87 -19.51
C VAL A 45 -2.55 28.45 -19.97
N GLU A 46 -1.75 27.72 -19.18
CA GLU A 46 -1.53 26.29 -19.37
C GLU A 46 -2.69 25.48 -18.78
N VAL A 47 -3.26 24.60 -19.59
CA VAL A 47 -4.42 23.78 -19.23
C VAL A 47 -4.29 22.36 -19.76
N TYR A 48 -4.97 21.44 -19.09
CA TYR A 48 -5.22 20.09 -19.56
C TYR A 48 -6.65 19.98 -20.10
N LEU A 49 -6.79 19.37 -21.27
CA LEU A 49 -8.08 19.19 -21.92
C LEU A 49 -8.71 17.85 -21.55
N TYR A 50 -9.98 17.88 -21.16
CA TYR A 50 -10.74 16.69 -20.78
C TYR A 50 -12.19 16.78 -21.27
N VAL A 51 -12.93 15.68 -21.17
CA VAL A 51 -14.36 15.67 -21.46
C VAL A 51 -15.12 15.80 -20.14
N ASP A 52 -16.02 16.77 -20.02
CA ASP A 52 -16.83 17.02 -18.83
C ASP A 52 -17.97 15.99 -18.67
N HIS A 53 -18.90 16.22 -17.74
CA HIS A 53 -20.04 15.33 -17.52
C HIS A 53 -21.16 15.49 -18.56
N GLU A 54 -21.13 16.57 -19.36
CA GLU A 54 -22.07 16.86 -20.45
C GLU A 54 -21.49 16.42 -21.81
N GLU A 55 -20.45 15.59 -21.81
CA GLU A 55 -19.75 15.08 -23.00
C GLU A 55 -19.10 16.16 -23.87
N ARG A 56 -18.73 17.31 -23.29
CA ARG A 56 -18.07 18.41 -23.99
C ARG A 56 -16.59 18.49 -23.67
N LEU A 57 -15.80 18.97 -24.63
CA LEU A 57 -14.41 19.32 -24.40
C LEU A 57 -14.34 20.55 -23.47
N ALA A 58 -13.59 20.41 -22.38
CA ALA A 58 -13.38 21.45 -21.38
C ALA A 58 -11.91 21.50 -20.97
N ALA A 59 -11.51 22.61 -20.35
CA ALA A 59 -10.17 22.83 -19.85
C ALA A 59 -10.13 22.82 -18.31
N THR A 60 -9.01 22.37 -17.75
CA THR A 60 -8.69 22.49 -16.33
C THR A 60 -7.25 22.91 -16.15
N MET A 61 -6.97 23.74 -15.14
CA MET A 61 -5.59 24.09 -14.75
C MET A 61 -4.95 23.00 -13.88
N LYS A 62 -5.72 21.98 -13.49
CA LYS A 62 -5.18 20.81 -12.79
C LYS A 62 -4.49 19.92 -13.82
N ILE A 63 -3.21 19.64 -13.60
CA ILE A 63 -2.43 18.74 -14.44
C ILE A 63 -2.47 17.35 -13.81
N PRO A 64 -2.78 16.29 -14.59
CA PRO A 64 -2.83 14.95 -14.03
C PRO A 64 -1.45 14.49 -13.55
N LYS A 65 -1.41 13.76 -12.44
CA LYS A 65 -0.19 13.17 -11.84
C LYS A 65 0.51 12.19 -12.80
N ILE A 66 -0.28 11.58 -13.69
CA ILE A 66 0.17 10.56 -14.65
C ILE A 66 -0.29 10.94 -16.07
N ASN A 67 0.52 10.62 -17.07
CA ASN A 67 0.21 10.89 -18.48
C ASN A 67 0.67 9.72 -19.37
N ALA A 68 0.64 9.89 -20.69
CA ALA A 68 1.03 8.83 -21.64
C ALA A 68 2.52 8.42 -21.57
N HIS A 69 3.36 9.26 -20.94
CA HIS A 69 4.81 9.12 -20.88
C HIS A 69 5.35 9.04 -19.44
N THR A 70 4.53 9.41 -18.45
CA THR A 70 4.92 9.53 -17.04
C THR A 70 4.07 8.58 -16.22
N TYR A 71 4.75 7.73 -15.46
CA TYR A 71 4.13 6.85 -14.47
C TYR A 71 4.27 7.46 -13.08
N ASP A 72 3.28 7.22 -12.24
CA ASP A 72 3.33 7.57 -10.82
C ASP A 72 2.40 6.67 -10.01
N TRP A 73 2.58 6.69 -8.69
CA TRP A 73 1.71 6.03 -7.73
C TRP A 73 0.42 6.83 -7.55
N VAL A 74 -0.69 6.25 -7.99
CA VAL A 74 -2.03 6.83 -7.87
C VAL A 74 -2.85 6.04 -6.85
N GLU A 75 -3.61 6.76 -6.03
CA GLU A 75 -4.42 6.17 -4.97
C GLU A 75 -5.75 5.67 -5.54
N VAL A 76 -6.15 4.47 -5.11
CA VAL A 76 -7.45 3.88 -5.45
C VAL A 76 -8.53 4.58 -4.63
N VAL A 77 -9.51 5.18 -5.29
CA VAL A 77 -10.60 5.92 -4.64
C VAL A 77 -11.90 5.12 -4.55
N ASP A 78 -12.09 4.17 -5.47
CA ASP A 78 -13.25 3.28 -5.50
C ASP A 78 -12.95 2.00 -6.29
N VAL A 79 -13.75 0.95 -6.06
CA VAL A 79 -13.64 -0.33 -6.76
C VAL A 79 -15.03 -0.86 -7.08
N VAL A 80 -15.27 -1.16 -8.35
CA VAL A 80 -16.54 -1.65 -8.87
C VAL A 80 -16.29 -2.98 -9.59
N GLU A 81 -16.87 -4.08 -9.09
CA GLU A 81 -16.61 -5.45 -9.56
C GLU A 81 -16.67 -5.61 -11.08
N ASP A 82 -17.69 -5.06 -11.75
CA ASP A 82 -17.84 -5.19 -13.21
C ASP A 82 -16.94 -4.27 -14.04
N MET A 83 -16.29 -3.28 -13.43
CA MET A 83 -15.48 -2.28 -14.16
C MET A 83 -13.99 -2.36 -13.83
N GLY A 84 -13.64 -2.51 -12.55
CA GLY A 84 -12.29 -2.49 -12.02
C GLY A 84 -12.11 -1.45 -10.92
N ALA A 85 -10.93 -0.83 -10.84
CA ALA A 85 -10.59 0.13 -9.80
C ALA A 85 -10.48 1.55 -10.36
N PHE A 86 -11.04 2.54 -9.66
CA PHE A 86 -10.90 3.95 -9.98
C PHE A 86 -9.75 4.55 -9.18
N VAL A 87 -8.90 5.32 -9.84
CA VAL A 87 -7.71 5.94 -9.24
C VAL A 87 -7.72 7.47 -9.39
N ASP A 88 -7.32 8.15 -8.32
CA ASP A 88 -7.14 9.60 -8.30
C ASP A 88 -5.88 9.98 -9.08
N ILE A 89 -6.10 10.66 -10.21
CA ILE A 89 -5.05 11.19 -11.08
C ILE A 89 -4.82 12.69 -10.87
N GLY A 90 -5.44 13.33 -9.88
CA GLY A 90 -5.32 14.76 -9.62
C GLY A 90 -6.28 15.65 -10.43
N LEU A 91 -7.21 15.05 -11.17
CA LEU A 91 -8.27 15.75 -11.89
C LEU A 91 -9.61 15.65 -11.16
N SER A 92 -10.62 16.39 -11.60
CA SER A 92 -11.99 16.22 -11.11
C SER A 92 -12.64 14.89 -11.54
N LYS A 93 -12.00 14.16 -12.47
CA LYS A 93 -12.38 12.81 -12.88
C LYS A 93 -11.27 11.82 -12.55
N ASP A 94 -11.69 10.67 -12.03
CA ASP A 94 -10.81 9.53 -11.79
C ASP A 94 -10.57 8.73 -13.08
N ALA A 95 -9.46 8.01 -13.12
CA ALA A 95 -9.15 7.09 -14.22
C ALA A 95 -9.51 5.65 -13.86
N LEU A 96 -10.02 4.89 -14.83
CA LEU A 96 -10.37 3.48 -14.64
C LEU A 96 -9.17 2.57 -14.92
N VAL A 97 -8.78 1.78 -13.93
CA VAL A 97 -7.97 0.56 -14.11
C VAL A 97 -8.94 -0.59 -14.37
N ALA A 98 -9.08 -0.98 -15.63
CA ALA A 98 -10.03 -2.01 -16.06
C ALA A 98 -9.72 -3.39 -15.45
N THR A 99 -10.76 -4.22 -15.30
CA THR A 99 -10.65 -5.59 -14.74
C THR A 99 -9.57 -6.45 -15.41
N GLU A 100 -9.34 -6.29 -16.71
CA GLU A 100 -8.30 -6.96 -17.49
C GLU A 100 -6.86 -6.65 -17.03
N HIS A 101 -6.67 -5.59 -16.25
CA HIS A 101 -5.41 -5.19 -15.64
C HIS A 101 -5.30 -5.57 -14.16
N LEU A 102 -6.38 -6.13 -13.58
CA LEU A 102 -6.42 -6.58 -12.20
C LEU A 102 -6.21 -8.10 -12.10
N PRO A 103 -5.87 -8.62 -10.91
CA PRO A 103 -5.78 -10.06 -10.69
C PRO A 103 -7.09 -10.78 -11.04
N PRO A 104 -7.05 -12.04 -11.48
CA PRO A 104 -8.27 -12.80 -11.82
C PRO A 104 -9.12 -13.18 -10.60
N PHE A 105 -8.62 -12.97 -9.38
CA PHE A 105 -9.30 -13.24 -8.12
C PHE A 105 -9.57 -11.93 -7.40
N GLU A 106 -10.85 -11.63 -7.14
CA GLU A 106 -11.30 -10.36 -6.55
C GLU A 106 -10.76 -10.13 -5.13
N GLU A 107 -10.48 -11.20 -4.37
CA GLU A 107 -9.91 -11.06 -3.02
C GLU A 107 -8.52 -10.42 -3.03
N ALA A 108 -7.82 -10.49 -4.17
CA ALA A 108 -6.52 -9.89 -4.40
C ALA A 108 -6.59 -8.51 -5.08
N TRP A 109 -7.79 -8.01 -5.39
CA TRP A 109 -7.95 -6.67 -5.96
C TRP A 109 -7.54 -5.59 -4.96
N PRO A 110 -7.11 -4.41 -5.46
CA PRO A 110 -6.92 -3.25 -4.60
C PRO A 110 -8.22 -2.88 -3.86
N LYS A 111 -8.09 -2.14 -2.77
CA LYS A 111 -9.18 -1.46 -2.07
C LYS A 111 -8.94 0.04 -2.07
N LYS A 112 -9.98 0.81 -1.71
CA LYS A 112 -9.84 2.25 -1.47
C LYS A 112 -8.67 2.54 -0.52
N GLY A 113 -7.79 3.45 -0.91
CA GLY A 113 -6.55 3.82 -0.20
C GLY A 113 -5.30 3.01 -0.59
N ASP A 114 -5.45 1.89 -1.30
CA ASP A 114 -4.31 1.19 -1.89
C ASP A 114 -3.74 2.01 -3.05
N LYS A 115 -2.47 1.78 -3.44
CA LYS A 115 -1.79 2.57 -4.49
C LYS A 115 -1.34 1.72 -5.66
N LEU A 116 -1.54 2.20 -6.88
CA LEU A 116 -1.11 1.53 -8.11
C LEU A 116 -0.13 2.40 -8.87
N TYR A 117 0.94 1.82 -9.40
CA TYR A 117 1.90 2.54 -10.25
C TYR A 117 1.46 2.47 -11.70
N CYS A 118 0.93 3.58 -12.22
CA CYS A 118 0.17 3.59 -13.48
C CYS A 118 0.60 4.72 -14.41
N MET A 119 0.34 4.55 -15.70
CA MET A 119 0.31 5.64 -16.69
C MET A 119 -1.14 5.94 -17.11
N LEU A 120 -1.38 7.11 -17.69
CA LEU A 120 -2.71 7.49 -18.18
C LEU A 120 -2.83 7.26 -19.69
N LYS A 121 -3.96 6.66 -20.10
CA LYS A 121 -4.39 6.55 -21.48
C LYS A 121 -5.75 7.22 -21.64
N VAL A 122 -5.82 8.21 -22.52
CA VAL A 122 -7.06 8.90 -22.87
C VAL A 122 -7.52 8.43 -24.24
N THR A 123 -8.80 8.08 -24.38
CA THR A 123 -9.37 7.72 -25.69
C THR A 123 -9.74 8.97 -26.49
N SER A 124 -10.02 8.81 -27.79
CA SER A 124 -10.52 9.90 -28.63
C SER A 124 -11.82 10.54 -28.12
N TYR A 125 -12.59 9.81 -27.30
CA TYR A 125 -13.82 10.28 -26.67
C TYR A 125 -13.59 10.83 -25.24
N GLY A 126 -12.34 11.03 -24.83
CA GLY A 126 -11.98 11.60 -23.52
C GLY A 126 -12.17 10.67 -22.32
N ARG A 127 -12.38 9.37 -22.55
CA ARG A 127 -12.40 8.39 -21.44
C ARG A 127 -10.99 8.15 -20.94
N MET A 128 -10.82 8.18 -19.62
CA MET A 128 -9.53 8.06 -18.95
C MET A 128 -9.35 6.66 -18.37
N PHE A 129 -8.30 5.97 -18.82
CA PHE A 129 -7.91 4.67 -18.34
C PHE A 129 -6.52 4.74 -17.73
N ALA A 130 -6.36 4.22 -16.51
CA ALA A 130 -5.06 4.04 -15.91
C ALA A 130 -4.55 2.62 -16.21
N LYS A 131 -3.31 2.53 -16.70
CA LYS A 131 -2.68 1.25 -17.03
C LYS A 131 -1.52 0.99 -16.08
N PRO A 132 -1.54 -0.11 -15.31
CA PRO A 132 -0.42 -0.50 -14.46
C PRO A 132 0.88 -0.66 -15.26
N ALA A 133 1.99 -0.27 -14.65
CA ALA A 133 3.31 -0.41 -15.23
C ALA A 133 3.68 -1.88 -15.50
N THR A 134 4.46 -2.09 -16.56
CA THR A 134 5.11 -3.38 -16.79
C THR A 134 6.31 -3.55 -15.86
N GLU A 135 6.84 -4.77 -15.76
CA GLU A 135 8.04 -5.02 -14.95
C GLU A 135 9.24 -4.18 -15.44
N ASP A 136 9.40 -4.00 -16.75
CA ASP A 136 10.52 -3.24 -17.30
C ASP A 136 10.46 -1.78 -16.84
N VAL A 137 9.28 -1.16 -16.88
CA VAL A 137 9.08 0.24 -16.43
C VAL A 137 9.32 0.37 -14.93
N ILE A 138 8.73 -0.51 -14.11
CA ILE A 138 8.89 -0.39 -12.66
C ILE A 138 10.31 -0.73 -12.19
N SER A 139 11.06 -1.50 -12.98
CA SER A 139 12.45 -1.85 -12.67
C SER A 139 13.39 -0.65 -12.68
N GLU A 140 13.04 0.43 -13.39
CA GLU A 140 13.77 1.69 -13.37
C GLU A 140 13.75 2.38 -12.00
N LEU A 141 12.77 2.03 -11.14
CA LEU A 141 12.69 2.52 -9.76
C LEU A 141 13.57 1.72 -8.78
N PHE A 142 14.17 0.61 -9.21
CA PHE A 142 14.85 -0.29 -8.30
C PHE A 142 16.16 0.31 -7.79
N THR A 143 16.36 0.16 -6.48
CA THR A 143 17.59 0.52 -5.78
C THR A 143 18.10 -0.71 -5.01
N GLU A 144 19.43 -0.87 -5.00
CA GLU A 144 20.06 -2.00 -4.30
C GLU A 144 19.88 -1.90 -2.78
N ALA A 145 19.42 -2.98 -2.18
CA ALA A 145 19.34 -3.13 -0.73
C ALA A 145 20.73 -3.37 -0.13
N PRO A 146 21.16 -2.60 0.88
CA PRO A 146 22.37 -2.93 1.63
C PRO A 146 22.15 -4.18 2.49
N GLU A 147 23.18 -5.01 2.68
CA GLU A 147 23.11 -6.21 3.54
C GLU A 147 22.63 -5.91 4.97
N THR A 148 22.83 -4.68 5.44
CA THR A 148 22.37 -4.22 6.76
C THR A 148 20.86 -4.23 6.94
N LEU A 149 20.07 -4.41 5.86
CA LEU A 149 18.63 -4.61 5.93
C LEU A 149 18.25 -6.02 6.40
N MET A 150 19.18 -6.98 6.39
CA MET A 150 18.92 -8.34 6.85
C MET A 150 18.31 -8.36 8.27
N ASN A 151 17.23 -9.12 8.44
CA ASN A 151 16.42 -9.22 9.66
C ASN A 151 15.72 -7.94 10.16
N LYS A 152 15.80 -6.83 9.42
CA LYS A 152 15.04 -5.61 9.71
C LYS A 152 13.64 -5.66 9.08
N GLU A 153 12.75 -4.84 9.60
CA GLU A 153 11.45 -4.61 8.99
C GLU A 153 11.59 -3.67 7.79
N ILE A 154 10.77 -3.92 6.78
CA ILE A 154 10.68 -3.15 5.55
C ILE A 154 9.21 -3.01 5.18
N THR A 155 8.83 -1.82 4.74
CA THR A 155 7.47 -1.49 4.33
C THR A 155 7.47 -1.12 2.86
N GLY A 156 6.48 -1.59 2.11
CA GLY A 156 6.36 -1.29 0.70
C GLY A 156 5.04 -1.72 0.10
N THR A 157 4.81 -1.28 -1.12
CA THR A 157 3.56 -1.45 -1.85
C THR A 157 3.63 -2.65 -2.78
N ILE A 158 2.63 -3.52 -2.71
CA ILE A 158 2.50 -4.69 -3.59
C ILE A 158 2.18 -4.22 -5.00
N TYR A 159 3.07 -4.42 -5.96
CA TYR A 159 2.87 -3.96 -7.33
C TYR A 159 2.60 -5.11 -8.32
N ARG A 160 2.89 -6.36 -7.92
CA ARG A 160 2.70 -7.53 -8.79
C ARG A 160 2.48 -8.80 -8.00
N LEU A 161 1.57 -9.65 -8.49
CA LEU A 161 1.25 -10.97 -7.93
C LEU A 161 1.58 -12.06 -8.95
N ILE A 162 2.17 -13.17 -8.48
CA ILE A 162 2.43 -14.38 -9.27
C ILE A 162 2.11 -15.62 -8.44
N ALA A 163 2.00 -16.79 -9.08
CA ALA A 163 1.62 -18.04 -8.40
C ALA A 163 2.55 -18.45 -7.23
N THR A 164 3.82 -18.03 -7.25
CA THR A 164 4.81 -18.37 -6.21
C THR A 164 4.89 -17.33 -5.10
N GLY A 165 4.32 -16.13 -5.27
CA GLY A 165 4.46 -15.04 -4.32
C GLY A 165 4.09 -13.67 -4.86
N SER A 166 4.47 -12.64 -4.10
CA SER A 166 4.08 -11.26 -4.34
C SER A 166 5.32 -10.38 -4.37
N PHE A 167 5.37 -9.42 -5.30
CA PHE A 167 6.42 -8.41 -5.34
C PHE A 167 5.95 -7.13 -4.70
N MET A 168 6.81 -6.55 -3.86
CA MET A 168 6.63 -5.25 -3.24
C MET A 168 7.76 -4.31 -3.64
N LEU A 169 7.48 -3.01 -3.65
CA LEU A 169 8.47 -1.95 -3.83
C LEU A 169 8.38 -0.98 -2.65
N THR A 170 9.51 -0.66 -2.03
CA THR A 170 9.54 0.37 -0.98
C THR A 170 9.59 1.77 -1.57
N ASP A 171 9.27 2.78 -0.76
CA ASP A 171 9.43 4.20 -1.13
C ASP A 171 10.89 4.56 -1.46
N THR A 172 11.85 3.77 -0.98
CA THR A 172 13.29 3.92 -1.28
C THR A 172 13.74 3.09 -2.49
N GLY A 173 12.82 2.48 -3.25
CA GLY A 173 13.13 1.70 -4.44
C GLY A 173 13.61 0.27 -4.20
N VAL A 174 13.62 -0.23 -2.95
CA VAL A 174 14.05 -1.61 -2.69
C VAL A 174 12.94 -2.58 -3.12
N ARG A 175 13.27 -3.49 -4.03
CA ARG A 175 12.34 -4.54 -4.46
C ARG A 175 12.37 -5.73 -3.51
N GLY A 176 11.21 -6.06 -2.95
CA GLY A 176 11.00 -7.23 -2.11
C GLY A 176 10.19 -8.32 -2.80
N PHE A 177 10.50 -9.58 -2.49
CA PHE A 177 9.70 -10.74 -2.88
C PHE A 177 9.21 -11.49 -1.64
N ILE A 178 7.89 -11.67 -1.55
CA ILE A 178 7.23 -12.43 -0.48
C ILE A 178 6.79 -13.76 -1.07
N HIS A 179 7.53 -14.82 -0.75
CA HIS A 179 7.14 -16.17 -1.18
C HIS A 179 5.85 -16.61 -0.49
N ARG A 180 5.02 -17.43 -1.16
CA ARG A 180 3.74 -17.92 -0.60
C ARG A 180 3.85 -18.64 0.75
N THR A 181 5.02 -19.22 1.08
CA THR A 181 5.27 -19.88 2.37
C THR A 181 5.63 -18.92 3.49
N GLU A 182 5.88 -17.66 3.17
CA GLU A 182 6.33 -16.62 4.10
C GLU A 182 5.21 -15.62 4.39
N ARG A 183 3.95 -16.05 4.23
CA ARG A 183 2.74 -15.26 4.52
C ARG A 183 1.58 -16.17 4.90
N LYS A 184 0.60 -15.62 5.63
CA LYS A 184 -0.64 -16.32 6.00
C LYS A 184 -1.73 -16.18 4.95
N GLU A 185 -1.82 -15.00 4.35
CA GLU A 185 -2.86 -14.62 3.39
C GLU A 185 -2.22 -14.01 2.14
N GLU A 186 -2.96 -13.93 1.04
CA GLU A 186 -2.54 -13.21 -0.17
C GLU A 186 -2.61 -11.69 0.05
N PRO A 187 -1.51 -10.95 -0.18
CA PRO A 187 -1.55 -9.50 -0.21
C PRO A 187 -2.36 -9.04 -1.43
N ARG A 188 -3.13 -7.98 -1.25
CA ARG A 188 -3.85 -7.36 -2.36
C ARG A 188 -2.89 -6.56 -3.23
N LEU A 189 -3.17 -6.50 -4.52
CA LEU A 189 -2.49 -5.58 -5.42
C LEU A 189 -2.68 -4.14 -4.91
N GLY A 190 -1.60 -3.38 -4.88
CA GLY A 190 -1.54 -1.99 -4.41
C GLY A 190 -1.55 -1.80 -2.90
N SER A 191 -1.72 -2.87 -2.11
CA SER A 191 -1.69 -2.75 -0.65
C SER A 191 -0.28 -2.51 -0.13
N THR A 192 -0.17 -1.69 0.91
CA THR A 192 1.07 -1.53 1.67
C THR A 192 1.20 -2.65 2.69
N VAL A 193 2.36 -3.31 2.72
CA VAL A 193 2.67 -4.37 3.67
C VAL A 193 3.98 -4.08 4.38
N THR A 194 4.05 -4.47 5.65
CA THR A 194 5.29 -4.46 6.44
C THR A 194 5.70 -5.89 6.72
N GLY A 195 6.94 -6.22 6.40
CA GLY A 195 7.50 -7.55 6.61
C GLY A 195 8.97 -7.49 7.00
N ARG A 196 9.53 -8.64 7.37
CA ARG A 196 10.94 -8.75 7.74
C ARG A 196 11.77 -9.27 6.59
N VAL A 197 12.91 -8.63 6.33
CA VAL A 197 13.90 -9.12 5.36
C VAL A 197 14.53 -10.42 5.88
N ILE A 198 14.43 -11.48 5.08
CA ILE A 198 14.97 -12.82 5.38
C ILE A 198 16.14 -13.21 4.48
N ALA A 199 16.36 -12.49 3.40
CA ALA A 199 17.55 -12.57 2.58
C ALA A 199 17.75 -11.26 1.82
N VAL A 200 19.00 -10.85 1.64
CA VAL A 200 19.44 -9.82 0.68
C VAL A 200 20.23 -10.56 -0.40
N LYS A 201 19.87 -10.36 -1.67
CA LYS A 201 20.49 -11.04 -2.82
C LYS A 201 21.61 -10.19 -3.41
N GLU A 202 22.43 -10.82 -4.24
CA GLU A 202 23.55 -10.17 -4.95
C GLU A 202 23.07 -9.06 -5.91
N ASP A 203 21.87 -9.19 -6.48
CA ASP A 203 21.24 -8.18 -7.34
C ASP A 203 20.59 -7.02 -6.57
N GLY A 204 20.80 -6.94 -5.25
CA GLY A 204 20.24 -5.92 -4.39
C GLY A 204 18.75 -6.10 -4.08
N THR A 205 18.08 -7.15 -4.56
CA THR A 205 16.69 -7.44 -4.17
C THR A 205 16.61 -8.20 -2.87
N VAL A 206 15.46 -8.17 -2.19
CA VAL A 206 15.27 -8.82 -0.89
C VAL A 206 14.15 -9.85 -0.91
N ASN A 207 14.31 -10.92 -0.13
CA ASN A 207 13.18 -11.78 0.24
C ASN A 207 12.60 -11.28 1.56
N VAL A 208 11.27 -11.25 1.66
CA VAL A 208 10.53 -10.71 2.80
C VAL A 208 9.57 -11.76 3.35
N SER A 209 9.46 -11.80 4.68
CA SER A 209 8.52 -12.63 5.41
C SER A 209 7.51 -11.78 6.16
N LEU A 210 6.22 -12.06 5.94
CA LEU A 210 5.09 -11.50 6.68
C LEU A 210 4.72 -12.38 7.89
N LEU A 211 5.43 -13.49 8.10
CA LEU A 211 5.22 -14.34 9.27
C LEU A 211 5.89 -13.73 10.51
N PRO A 212 5.30 -13.91 11.70
CA PRO A 212 5.98 -13.60 12.94
C PRO A 212 7.28 -14.40 13.02
N ARG A 213 8.28 -13.89 13.74
CA ARG A 213 9.54 -14.63 13.88
C ARG A 213 9.24 -15.96 14.57
N LYS A 214 9.94 -17.03 14.20
CA LYS A 214 9.82 -18.33 14.90
C LYS A 214 10.15 -18.24 16.40
N GLN A 215 10.94 -17.23 16.78
CA GLN A 215 11.21 -16.90 18.19
C GLN A 215 10.12 -16.04 18.87
N ASP A 216 9.11 -15.58 18.14
CA ASP A 216 7.94 -14.85 18.65
C ASP A 216 6.68 -15.74 18.59
N ALA A 217 6.71 -16.82 17.78
CA ALA A 217 5.79 -17.93 17.94
C ALA A 217 5.96 -18.51 19.36
N LEU A 218 4.89 -18.50 20.15
CA LEU A 218 4.92 -19.09 21.47
C LEU A 218 5.28 -20.58 21.35
N SER A 219 6.23 -21.03 22.18
CA SER A 219 6.40 -22.47 22.37
C SER A 219 5.12 -23.05 22.98
N VAL A 220 4.83 -24.33 22.76
CA VAL A 220 3.70 -25.04 23.38
C VAL A 220 3.64 -24.80 24.90
N ASP A 221 4.79 -24.88 25.58
CA ASP A 221 4.92 -24.61 27.02
C ASP A 221 4.52 -23.16 27.40
N ALA A 222 4.75 -22.19 26.50
CA ALA A 222 4.45 -20.77 26.74
C ALA A 222 2.97 -20.47 26.49
N GLU A 223 2.35 -21.13 25.49
CA GLU A 223 0.90 -21.10 25.28
C GLU A 223 0.15 -21.75 26.46
N GLU A 224 0.66 -22.86 27.00
CA GLU A 224 0.08 -23.53 28.15
C GLU A 224 0.08 -22.64 29.40
N ILE A 225 1.20 -21.95 29.67
CA ILE A 225 1.31 -20.99 30.78
C ILE A 225 0.32 -19.82 30.61
N LEU A 226 0.24 -19.21 29.41
CA LEU A 226 -0.70 -18.12 29.14
C LEU A 226 -2.16 -18.57 29.27
N THR A 227 -2.48 -19.75 28.76
CA THR A 227 -3.82 -20.33 28.86
C THR A 227 -4.20 -20.52 30.33
N TYR A 228 -3.31 -21.11 31.13
CA TYR A 228 -3.50 -21.25 32.57
C TYR A 228 -3.74 -19.90 33.25
N MET A 229 -2.91 -18.88 32.96
CA MET A 229 -3.08 -17.54 33.53
C MET A 229 -4.42 -16.91 33.17
N ARG A 230 -4.87 -17.04 31.92
CA ARG A 230 -6.16 -16.52 31.44
C ARG A 230 -7.36 -17.16 32.13
N THR A 231 -7.28 -18.45 32.47
CA THR A 231 -8.32 -19.10 33.31
C THR A 231 -8.40 -18.53 34.73
N ARG A 232 -7.37 -17.78 35.16
CA ARG A 232 -7.25 -17.14 36.47
C ARG A 232 -7.13 -15.62 36.37
N ASN A 233 -7.90 -15.01 35.46
CA ASN A 233 -7.96 -13.56 35.27
C ASN A 233 -6.59 -12.90 34.96
N GLY A 234 -5.72 -13.62 34.25
CA GLY A 234 -4.42 -13.12 33.78
C GLY A 234 -3.34 -13.06 34.86
N ALA A 235 -3.50 -13.77 35.99
CA ALA A 235 -2.50 -13.78 37.06
C ALA A 235 -2.31 -15.18 37.66
N MET A 236 -1.08 -15.48 38.07
CA MET A 236 -0.77 -16.74 38.75
C MET A 236 0.32 -16.58 39.83
N PRO A 237 0.25 -17.38 40.92
CA PRO A 237 1.26 -17.38 41.98
C PRO A 237 2.47 -18.27 41.63
N TYR A 238 2.83 -18.36 40.35
CA TYR A 238 3.98 -19.13 39.87
C TYR A 238 4.93 -18.24 39.10
N GLY A 239 6.23 -18.46 39.28
CA GLY A 239 7.28 -17.66 38.66
C GLY A 239 8.62 -18.39 38.63
N ASP A 240 9.66 -17.70 38.19
CA ASP A 240 11.05 -18.17 38.15
C ASP A 240 11.57 -18.79 39.47
N LYS A 241 11.05 -18.34 40.62
CA LYS A 241 11.40 -18.78 41.97
C LYS A 241 10.54 -19.92 42.54
N SER A 242 9.46 -20.33 41.87
CA SER A 242 8.55 -21.37 42.36
C SER A 242 9.25 -22.73 42.53
N ASP A 243 8.74 -23.57 43.42
CA ASP A 243 9.31 -24.89 43.68
C ASP A 243 9.20 -25.80 42.44
N PRO A 244 10.21 -26.64 42.14
CA PRO A 244 10.13 -27.59 41.03
C PRO A 244 8.92 -28.52 41.09
N GLU A 245 8.51 -28.98 42.28
CA GLU A 245 7.38 -29.91 42.42
C GLU A 245 6.05 -29.20 42.12
N ASP A 246 5.86 -27.97 42.61
CA ASP A 246 4.68 -27.15 42.32
C ASP A 246 4.52 -26.90 40.81
N ILE A 247 5.62 -26.60 40.11
CA ILE A 247 5.62 -26.39 38.65
C ILE A 247 5.23 -27.68 37.94
N ARG A 248 5.79 -28.82 38.37
CA ARG A 248 5.55 -30.12 37.76
C ARG A 248 4.10 -30.57 37.94
N GLU A 249 3.52 -30.39 39.12
CA GLU A 249 2.14 -30.76 39.41
C GLU A 249 1.14 -29.94 38.58
N ARG A 250 1.42 -28.65 38.40
CA ARG A 250 0.46 -27.71 37.78
C ARG A 250 0.55 -27.63 36.26
N PHE A 251 1.76 -27.63 35.72
CA PHE A 251 2.03 -27.38 34.30
C PHE A 251 2.59 -28.63 33.59
N GLN A 252 2.71 -29.75 34.30
CA GLN A 252 3.24 -31.02 33.76
C GLN A 252 4.61 -30.88 33.06
N MET A 253 5.37 -29.85 33.41
CA MET A 253 6.66 -29.52 32.80
C MET A 253 7.77 -29.40 33.84
N SER A 254 9.02 -29.53 33.39
CA SER A 254 10.17 -29.31 34.26
C SER A 254 10.35 -27.82 34.59
N LYS A 255 10.94 -27.51 35.75
CA LYS A 255 11.30 -26.12 36.11
C LYS A 255 12.17 -25.42 35.06
N ALA A 256 13.03 -26.17 34.37
CA ALA A 256 13.84 -25.63 33.28
C ALA A 256 13.01 -25.26 32.04
N ALA A 257 12.02 -26.08 31.69
CA ALA A 257 11.08 -25.80 30.60
C ALA A 257 10.19 -24.60 30.94
N PHE A 258 9.64 -24.58 32.16
CA PHE A 258 8.86 -23.46 32.67
C PHE A 258 9.62 -22.13 32.64
N LYS A 259 10.87 -22.10 33.13
CA LYS A 259 11.69 -20.88 33.08
C LYS A 259 11.99 -20.42 31.66
N ARG A 260 12.18 -21.35 30.71
CA ARG A 260 12.41 -21.02 29.30
C ARG A 260 11.16 -20.42 28.67
N ALA A 261 10.00 -21.03 28.90
CA ALA A 261 8.71 -20.54 28.44
C ALA A 261 8.36 -19.18 29.06
N LEU A 262 8.54 -19.02 30.37
CA LEU A 262 8.31 -17.75 31.06
C LEU A 262 9.26 -16.64 30.57
N GLY A 263 10.54 -16.96 30.35
CA GLY A 263 11.50 -16.02 29.78
C GLY A 263 11.16 -15.62 28.34
N HIS A 264 10.61 -16.55 27.55
CA HIS A 264 10.09 -16.28 26.21
C HIS A 264 8.88 -15.34 26.25
N LEU A 265 7.93 -15.57 27.16
CA LEU A 265 6.77 -14.68 27.39
C LEU A 265 7.18 -13.27 27.83
N MET A 266 8.15 -13.16 28.75
CA MET A 266 8.65 -11.87 29.22
C MET A 266 9.41 -11.11 28.11
N LYS A 267 10.19 -11.81 27.28
CA LYS A 267 10.91 -11.20 26.14
C LYS A 267 9.96 -10.66 25.07
N ASN A 268 8.80 -11.31 24.89
CA ASN A 268 7.74 -10.88 23.98
C ASN A 268 6.77 -9.86 24.61
N ASP A 269 7.09 -9.34 25.79
CA ASP A 269 6.29 -8.36 26.53
C ASP A 269 4.85 -8.80 26.85
N LEU A 270 4.61 -10.11 26.94
CA LEU A 270 3.28 -10.68 27.21
C LEU A 270 3.00 -10.84 28.71
N VAL A 271 4.04 -10.96 29.54
CA VAL A 271 3.90 -11.13 30.99
C VAL A 271 4.99 -10.36 31.75
N TYR A 272 4.73 -10.06 33.02
CA TYR A 272 5.72 -9.51 33.96
C TYR A 272 5.60 -10.18 35.33
N GLN A 273 6.70 -10.17 36.09
CA GLN A 273 6.72 -10.71 37.45
C GLN A 273 6.79 -9.57 38.48
N LYS A 274 5.96 -9.65 39.53
CA LYS A 274 5.98 -8.72 40.66
C LYS A 274 5.63 -9.47 41.94
N GLU A 275 6.43 -9.29 42.99
CA GLU A 275 6.16 -9.84 44.34
C GLU A 275 5.87 -11.36 44.37
N GLY A 276 6.56 -12.13 43.52
CA GLY A 276 6.41 -13.59 43.44
C GLY A 276 5.22 -14.07 42.59
N TRP A 277 4.47 -13.15 42.00
CA TRP A 277 3.39 -13.44 41.06
C TRP A 277 3.81 -13.11 39.63
N THR A 278 3.20 -13.82 38.68
CA THR A 278 3.29 -13.52 37.24
C THR A 278 1.94 -12.99 36.78
N TYR A 279 1.97 -11.88 36.04
CA TYR A 279 0.80 -11.17 35.52
C TYR A 279 0.90 -11.05 34.00
N GLU A 280 -0.22 -11.23 33.30
CA GLU A 280 -0.37 -10.97 31.88
C GLU A 280 -0.39 -9.45 31.66
N LYS A 281 0.38 -8.97 30.68
CA LYS A 281 0.29 -7.59 30.21
C LYS A 281 -0.96 -7.44 29.35
N LYS A 282 -1.75 -6.42 29.63
CA LYS A 282 -2.90 -6.01 28.82
C LYS A 282 -2.48 -5.01 27.77
#